data_AF-A0AAE7MNU2-F1
#
_entry.id   AF-A0AAE7MNU2-F1
#
_cell.length_a   1.000
_cell.length_b   1.000
_cell.length_c   1.000
_cell.angle_alpha   90.00
_cell.angle_beta   90.00
_cell.angle_gamma   90.00
#
_symmetry.space_group_name_H-M   'P 1'
#
loop_
_entity.id
_entity.type
_entity.pdbx_description
1 polymer ?
#
loop_
_entity_poly.entity_id
_entity_poly.type
_entity_poly.pdbx_seq_one_letter_code
_entity_poly.pdbx_strand_id
1 'polypeptide(L)'
;MAKKITLQLQGKDPEEIIVDDYDLSKDYFDYVLGNVKDPNNNLVQGVLIGPNRYVRIIDVVDIRVEDVESSEDDSKIGNTKE
;
A
#
# COMPACT_ATOMS: atom_id res chain seq x y z
N MET A 1 -3.07 -11.35 0.38
CA MET A 1 -2.25 -11.36 -0.85
C MET A 1 -1.32 -10.17 -0.79
N ALA A 2 -0.09 -10.29 -1.31
CA ALA A 2 0.83 -9.16 -1.34
C ALA A 2 0.24 -8.06 -2.23
N LYS A 3 0.39 -6.81 -1.79
CA LYS A 3 -0.08 -5.63 -2.50
C LYS A 3 1.11 -4.77 -2.86
N LYS A 4 1.14 -4.29 -4.10
CA LYS A 4 2.06 -3.24 -4.54
C LYS A 4 1.36 -1.91 -4.35
N ILE A 5 2.00 -1.01 -3.61
CA ILE A 5 1.51 0.34 -3.36
C ILE A 5 2.43 1.31 -4.06
N THR A 6 1.86 2.14 -4.92
CA THR A 6 2.55 3.27 -5.53
C THR A 6 2.07 4.53 -4.84
N LEU A 7 2.96 5.22 -4.13
CA LEU A 7 2.66 6.39 -3.32
C LEU A 7 3.36 7.63 -3.87
N GLN A 8 2.60 8.69 -4.09
CA GLN A 8 3.12 10.01 -4.46
C GLN A 8 2.86 11.00 -3.32
N LEU A 9 3.92 11.52 -2.73
CA LEU A 9 3.86 12.57 -1.71
C LEU A 9 4.13 13.95 -2.32
N GLN A 10 3.62 15.01 -1.69
CA GLN A 10 3.89 16.38 -2.11
C GLN A 10 5.41 16.65 -2.13
N GLY A 11 5.93 17.09 -3.28
CA GLY A 11 7.32 17.49 -3.45
C GLY A 11 8.35 16.34 -3.42
N LYS A 12 7.90 15.07 -3.55
CA LYS A 12 8.79 13.90 -3.67
C LYS A 12 8.54 13.16 -4.98
N ASP A 13 9.45 12.29 -5.37
CA ASP A 13 9.19 11.34 -6.46
C ASP A 13 8.26 10.20 -5.99
N PRO A 14 7.51 9.56 -6.91
CA PRO A 14 6.70 8.41 -6.57
C PRO A 14 7.56 7.27 -6.04
N GLU A 15 7.02 6.54 -5.06
CA GLU A 15 7.69 5.37 -4.49
C GLU A 15 6.81 4.13 -4.52
N GLU A 16 7.45 2.97 -4.65
CA GLU A 16 6.78 1.68 -4.68
C GLU A 16 7.11 0.89 -3.42
N ILE A 17 6.09 0.31 -2.79
CA ILE A 17 6.20 -0.47 -1.57
C ILE A 17 5.39 -1.75 -1.74
N ILE A 18 6.03 -2.90 -1.49
CA ILE A 18 5.33 -4.19 -1.43
C ILE A 18 5.02 -4.48 0.03
N VAL A 19 3.75 -4.75 0.32
CA VAL A 19 3.29 -5.08 1.67
C VAL A 19 2.40 -6.31 1.65
N ASP A 20 2.47 -7.07 2.72
CA ASP A 20 1.53 -8.17 2.95
C ASP A 20 0.24 -7.59 3.54
N ASP A 21 -0.87 -7.78 2.83
CA ASP A 21 -2.23 -7.45 3.28
C ASP A 21 -2.47 -5.96 3.63
N TYR A 22 -2.85 -5.17 2.62
CA TYR A 22 -3.17 -3.74 2.76
C TYR A 22 -4.52 -3.38 2.13
N ASP A 23 -5.34 -2.64 2.86
CA ASP A 23 -6.65 -2.17 2.43
C ASP A 23 -6.74 -0.64 2.52
N LEU A 24 -6.38 0.00 1.41
CA LEU A 24 -6.46 1.45 1.26
C LEU A 24 -7.89 1.99 1.50
N SER A 25 -8.92 1.24 1.13
CA SER A 25 -10.29 1.75 1.20
C SER A 25 -10.70 1.95 2.65
N LYS A 26 -10.47 0.94 3.49
CA LYS A 26 -10.76 0.99 4.92
C LYS A 26 -9.98 2.12 5.59
N ASP A 27 -8.68 2.21 5.34
CA ASP A 27 -7.82 3.21 5.97
C ASP A 27 -8.20 4.64 5.57
N TYR A 28 -8.55 4.86 4.30
CA TYR A 28 -9.02 6.15 3.82
C TYR A 28 -10.37 6.52 4.46
N PHE A 29 -11.32 5.60 4.53
CA PHE A 29 -12.61 5.85 5.18
C PHE A 29 -12.46 6.16 6.66
N ASP A 30 -11.62 5.41 7.37
CA ASP A 30 -11.35 5.62 8.78
C ASP A 30 -10.71 7.00 9.06
N TYR A 31 -9.83 7.47 8.18
CA TYR A 31 -9.31 8.83 8.22
C TYR A 31 -10.39 9.89 7.97
N VAL A 32 -11.15 9.78 6.88
CA VAL A 32 -12.17 10.78 6.50
C VAL A 32 -13.26 10.89 7.57
N LEU A 33 -13.65 9.77 8.17
CA LEU A 33 -14.68 9.73 9.22
C LEU A 33 -14.13 10.03 10.62
N GLY A 34 -12.80 10.11 10.79
CA GLY A 34 -12.16 10.36 12.08
C GLY A 34 -12.36 9.22 13.08
N ASN A 35 -12.41 7.98 12.59
CA ASN A 35 -12.66 6.79 13.40
C ASN A 35 -11.42 6.37 14.21
N VAL A 36 -10.21 6.76 13.77
CA VAL A 36 -8.94 6.35 14.40
C VAL A 36 -8.41 7.48 15.29
N LYS A 37 -8.20 7.15 16.57
CA LYS A 37 -7.70 8.08 17.58
C LYS A 37 -6.54 7.49 18.36
N ASP A 38 -5.65 8.37 18.82
CA ASP A 38 -4.58 7.99 19.75
C ASP A 38 -5.13 7.74 21.17
N PRO A 39 -4.33 7.21 22.11
CA PRO A 39 -4.76 7.00 23.50
C PRO A 39 -5.20 8.28 24.23
N ASN A 40 -4.86 9.45 23.71
CA ASN A 40 -5.24 10.76 24.25
C ASN A 40 -6.50 11.32 23.55
N ASN A 41 -7.19 10.52 22.73
CA ASN A 41 -8.39 10.87 21.98
C ASN A 41 -8.17 11.93 20.88
N ASN A 42 -6.92 12.14 20.43
CA ASN A 42 -6.61 12.96 19.26
C ASN A 42 -6.85 12.16 17.98
N LEU A 43 -7.32 12.82 16.93
CA LEU A 43 -7.47 12.20 15.61
C LEU A 43 -6.11 11.83 15.01
N VAL A 44 -5.97 10.61 14.53
CA VAL A 44 -4.77 10.17 13.79
C VAL A 44 -4.96 10.54 12.31
N GLN A 45 -4.14 11.47 11.82
CA GLN A 45 -4.28 12.02 10.46
C GLN A 45 -3.50 11.24 9.38
N GLY A 46 -3.20 9.97 9.64
CA GLY A 46 -2.35 9.17 8.78
C GLY A 46 -2.61 7.67 8.91
N VAL A 47 -1.99 6.92 8.03
CA VAL A 47 -2.11 5.46 7.90
C VAL A 47 -0.74 4.81 8.04
N LEU A 48 -0.72 3.59 8.58
CA LEU A 48 0.46 2.72 8.51
C LEU A 48 0.39 1.87 7.25
N ILE A 49 1.35 2.07 6.35
CA ILE A 49 1.56 1.24 5.17
C ILE A 49 2.57 0.16 5.52
N GLY A 50 2.12 -1.09 5.56
CA GLY A 50 2.98 -2.22 5.97
C GLY A 50 3.51 -2.08 7.41
N PRO A 51 4.62 -2.75 7.75
CA PRO A 51 5.02 -2.93 9.14
C PRO A 51 5.44 -1.64 9.86
N ASN A 52 5.93 -0.61 9.16
CA ASN A 52 6.61 0.52 9.82
C ASN A 52 6.59 1.84 9.02
N ARG A 53 5.64 2.04 8.09
CA ARG A 53 5.62 3.26 7.28
C ARG A 53 4.39 4.12 7.55
N TYR A 54 4.57 5.12 8.40
CA TYR A 54 3.53 6.11 8.66
C TYR A 54 3.45 7.14 7.53
N VAL A 55 2.25 7.36 6.99
CA VAL A 55 1.97 8.33 5.93
C VAL A 55 0.81 9.22 6.37
N ARG A 56 1.01 10.53 6.36
CA ARG A 56 -0.08 11.49 6.59
C ARG A 56 -0.89 11.65 5.33
N ILE A 57 -2.20 11.46 5.40
CA ILE A 57 -3.08 11.50 4.22
C ILE A 57 -3.05 12.88 3.56
N ILE A 58 -2.86 13.96 4.33
CA ILE A 58 -2.78 15.33 3.81
C ILE A 58 -1.60 15.57 2.86
N ASP A 59 -0.54 14.75 2.97
CA ASP A 59 0.66 14.89 2.16
C ASP A 59 0.58 14.04 0.88
N VAL A 60 -0.44 13.18 0.75
CA VAL A 60 -0.61 12.26 -0.37
C VAL A 60 -1.25 13.00 -1.55
N VAL A 61 -0.59 12.95 -2.71
CA VAL A 61 -1.11 13.49 -3.97
C VAL A 61 -1.81 12.38 -4.76
N ASP A 62 -1.21 11.20 -4.83
CA ASP A 62 -1.78 10.01 -5.48
C ASP A 62 -1.35 8.76 -4.70
N ILE A 63 -2.23 7.76 -4.63
CA ILE A 63 -1.95 6.46 -4.06
C ILE A 63 -2.69 5.38 -4.87
N ARG A 64 -1.97 4.36 -5.29
CA ARG A 64 -2.50 3.23 -6.04
C ARG A 64 -2.12 1.93 -5.38
N VAL A 65 -3.03 0.98 -5.37
CA VAL A 65 -2.82 -0.35 -4.81
C VAL A 65 -3.18 -1.38 -5.85
N GLU A 66 -2.24 -2.29 -6.12
CA GLU A 66 -2.37 -3.36 -7.10
C GLU A 66 -2.12 -4.70 -6.40
N ASP A 67 -2.84 -5.73 -6.82
CA ASP A 67 -2.55 -7.10 -6.39
C ASP A 67 -1.25 -7.58 -7.02
N VAL A 68 -0.36 -8.15 -6.21
CA VAL A 68 0.81 -8.86 -6.71
C VAL A 68 0.41 -10.32 -6.88
N GLU A 69 0.17 -10.73 -8.12
CA GLU A 69 0.07 -12.16 -8.43
C GLU A 69 1.46 -12.78 -8.19
N SER A 70 1.54 -13.70 -7.22
CA SER A 70 2.68 -14.60 -7.10
C SER A 70 2.65 -15.51 -8.33
N SER A 71 3.39 -15.15 -9.38
CA SER A 71 3.64 -16.05 -10.50
C SER A 71 4.48 -17.22 -9.97
N GLU A 72 3.83 -18.34 -9.66
CA GLU A 72 4.47 -19.66 -9.76
C GLU A 72 4.79 -19.91 -11.25
N ASP A 73 5.85 -19.28 -11.75
CA ASP A 73 6.45 -19.65 -13.03
C ASP A 73 7.50 -20.73 -12.78
N ASP A 74 7.03 -21.90 -12.34
CA ASP A 74 7.84 -23.09 -12.23
C ASP A 74 7.64 -23.96 -13.49
N SER A 75 8.58 -23.81 -14.41
CA SER A 75 9.08 -24.84 -15.33
C SER A 75 8.18 -25.33 -16.49
N LYS A 76 8.52 -24.85 -17.71
CA LYS A 76 8.81 -25.74 -18.85
C LYS A 76 10.02 -25.23 -19.66
N ILE A 77 11.20 -25.50 -19.13
CA ILE A 77 12.41 -25.67 -19.94
C ILE A 77 12.26 -26.98 -20.74
N GLY A 78 12.45 -26.90 -22.05
CA GLY A 78 12.87 -28.05 -22.89
C GLY A 78 11.79 -28.73 -23.72
N ASN A 79 11.66 -28.39 -25.00
CA ASN A 79 12.45 -29.01 -26.06
C ASN A 79 12.01 -28.49 -27.44
N THR A 80 12.94 -27.78 -28.10
CA THR A 80 12.95 -27.65 -29.55
C THR A 80 13.48 -28.96 -30.13
N LYS A 81 12.69 -29.64 -30.97
CA LYS A 81 13.14 -30.56 -32.02
C LYS A 81 12.19 -30.33 -33.20
N GLU A 82 12.70 -29.67 -34.25
CA GLU A 82 13.16 -30.30 -35.50
C GLU A 82 12.03 -30.95 -36.29
#